data_AF-A0A1A8Z4A4-F1
#
_entry.id   AF-A0A1A8Z4A4-F1
#
_cell.length_a   1.000
_cell.length_b   1.000
_cell.length_c   1.000
_cell.angle_alpha   90.00
_cell.angle_beta   90.00
_cell.angle_gamma   90.00
#
_symmetry.space_group_name_H-M   'P 1'
#
loop_
_entity.id
_entity.type
_entity.pdbx_description
1 polymer ?
#
loop_
_entity_poly.entity_id
_entity_poly.type
_entity_poly.pdbx_seq_one_letter_code
_entity_poly.pdbx_strand_id
1 'polypeptide(L)'
;MSGPPNPFDCSSLFAGINGLKNTCKLSYIKISSFPSSLTKNSNRRFSKSDESLYEDWDVQSLWTSKPFSLMKLPFNPQDMTPFLSQEAIKYHYGRHHAAYVRNLNSKERERKKGGKVRQKR
;
A
#
# COMPACT_ATOMS: atom_id res chain seq x y z
N MET A 1 19.80 -44.47 8.71
CA MET A 1 20.05 -43.54 7.59
C MET A 1 19.25 -42.28 7.84
N SER A 2 19.80 -41.35 8.63
CA SER A 2 19.19 -40.05 8.92
C SER A 2 19.72 -39.04 7.91
N GLY A 3 18.83 -38.47 7.10
CA GLY A 3 19.18 -37.45 6.10
C GLY A 3 19.72 -36.15 6.72
N PRO A 4 20.35 -35.29 5.92
CA PRO A 4 20.90 -34.03 6.41
C PRO A 4 19.79 -33.09 6.92
N PRO A 5 20.07 -32.29 7.96
CA PRO A 5 19.10 -31.37 8.54
C PRO A 5 18.71 -30.25 7.56
N ASN A 6 17.44 -29.85 7.61
CA ASN A 6 16.85 -28.83 6.74
C ASN A 6 17.48 -27.45 7.01
N PRO A 7 17.92 -26.71 5.98
CA PRO A 7 18.59 -25.41 6.15
C PRO A 7 17.65 -24.25 6.51
N PHE A 8 16.36 -24.50 6.78
CA PHE A 8 15.35 -23.48 7.06
C PHE A 8 14.66 -23.63 8.44
N ASP A 9 15.16 -24.51 9.31
CA ASP A 9 14.59 -24.65 10.65
C ASP A 9 15.26 -23.68 11.65
N CYS A 10 14.69 -22.49 11.78
CA CYS A 10 15.15 -21.43 12.69
C CYS A 10 14.52 -21.51 14.09
N SER A 11 14.16 -22.70 14.57
CA SER A 11 13.47 -22.87 15.86
C SER A 11 14.38 -23.00 17.09
N SER A 12 15.70 -22.84 16.95
CA SER A 12 16.65 -23.11 18.05
C SER A 12 17.80 -22.09 18.22
N LEU A 13 17.57 -20.80 18.00
CA LEU A 13 18.62 -19.79 18.18
C LEU A 13 18.22 -18.51 18.93
N PHE A 14 17.45 -18.63 20.00
CA PHE A 14 17.32 -17.56 20.99
C PHE A 14 17.59 -18.07 22.40
N ALA A 15 18.80 -18.60 22.60
CA ALA A 15 19.39 -18.73 23.92
C ALA A 15 20.20 -17.45 24.22
N GLY A 16 19.61 -16.59 25.06
CA GLY A 16 20.27 -15.66 25.98
C GLY A 16 21.43 -14.81 25.47
N ILE A 17 21.18 -13.50 25.31
CA ILE A 17 22.25 -12.50 25.40
C ILE A 17 21.83 -11.43 26.41
N ASN A 18 22.10 -11.71 27.68
CA ASN A 18 22.00 -10.73 28.74
C ASN A 18 23.21 -9.79 28.68
N GLY A 19 22.98 -8.51 28.41
CA GLY A 19 23.80 -7.43 28.94
C GLY A 19 25.17 -7.19 28.30
N LEU A 20 25.21 -6.80 27.02
CA LEU A 20 26.37 -6.14 26.42
C LEU A 20 26.24 -4.62 26.58
N LYS A 21 26.83 -4.11 27.67
CA LYS A 21 27.07 -2.68 27.88
C LYS A 21 28.44 -2.34 27.26
N ASN A 22 28.39 -1.94 26.00
CA ASN A 22 29.57 -1.73 25.16
C ASN A 22 30.13 -0.34 25.42
N THR A 23 30.95 -0.17 26.45
CA THR A 23 31.86 0.97 26.54
C THR A 23 33.19 0.58 25.92
N CYS A 24 33.19 0.41 24.60
CA CYS A 24 34.43 0.28 23.83
C CYS A 24 35.16 1.63 23.89
N LYS A 25 36.20 1.72 24.71
CA LYS A 25 37.03 2.91 24.89
C LYS A 25 37.97 3.06 23.69
N LEU A 26 37.40 3.40 22.53
CA LEU A 26 38.15 3.81 21.35
C LEU A 26 38.43 5.31 21.50
N SER A 27 39.69 5.67 21.75
CA SER A 27 40.15 7.00 22.18
C SER A 27 40.04 8.12 21.14
N TYR A 28 39.25 7.96 20.08
CA TYR A 28 39.14 8.99 19.04
C TYR A 28 37.74 9.17 18.42
N ILE A 29 36.71 8.42 18.82
CA ILE A 29 35.36 8.62 18.26
C ILE A 29 34.32 8.57 19.38
N LYS A 30 33.85 9.76 19.77
CA LYS A 30 32.71 9.91 20.68
C LYS A 30 31.42 9.73 19.87
N ILE A 31 31.01 8.48 19.65
CA ILE A 31 29.71 8.19 19.06
C ILE A 31 28.66 8.45 20.15
N SER A 32 28.05 9.64 20.15
CA SER A 32 26.83 9.87 20.92
C SER A 32 25.77 8.93 20.37
N SER A 33 25.51 7.86 21.12
CA SER A 33 24.46 6.89 20.86
C SER A 33 23.17 7.65 20.55
N PHE A 34 22.75 7.65 19.29
CA PHE A 34 21.41 8.09 18.93
C PHE A 34 20.42 7.26 19.75
N PRO A 35 19.40 7.86 20.37
CA PRO A 35 18.38 7.09 21.06
C PRO A 35 17.73 6.16 20.04
N SER A 36 17.90 4.86 20.27
CA SER A 36 17.22 3.80 19.55
C SER A 36 15.73 3.87 19.88
N SER A 37 14.98 4.70 19.15
CA SER A 37 13.53 4.63 19.06
C SER A 37 13.10 4.29 17.62
N LEU A 38 13.80 3.33 16.99
CA LEU A 38 13.22 2.58 15.88
C LEU A 38 12.46 1.37 16.41
N THR A 39 11.24 1.62 16.86
CA THR A 39 10.11 0.72 16.59
C THR A 39 8.90 1.57 16.23
N LYS A 40 8.98 2.30 15.12
CA LYS A 40 7.75 2.72 14.42
C LYS A 40 7.13 1.45 13.84
N ASN A 41 6.32 0.77 14.64
CA ASN A 41 5.39 -0.23 14.14
C ASN A 41 4.50 0.45 13.09
N SER A 42 4.78 0.21 11.81
CA SER A 42 4.14 0.90 10.68
C SER A 42 2.74 0.39 10.36
N ASN A 43 2.08 -0.30 11.30
CA ASN A 43 0.67 -0.62 11.20
C ASN A 43 -0.19 0.56 11.67
N ARG A 44 0.03 1.78 11.11
CA ARG A 44 -0.99 2.83 11.22
C ARG A 44 -2.19 2.33 10.43
N ARG A 45 -3.14 1.71 11.14
CA ARG A 45 -4.45 1.37 10.60
C ARG A 45 -5.03 2.66 10.02
N PHE A 46 -5.38 2.62 8.75
CA PHE A 46 -6.04 3.69 8.03
C PHE A 46 -7.14 4.30 8.91
N SER A 47 -6.98 5.56 9.34
CA SER A 47 -7.93 6.16 10.27
C SER A 47 -9.18 6.60 9.52
N LYS A 48 -10.30 6.70 10.24
CA LYS A 48 -11.60 7.06 9.64
C LYS A 48 -11.60 8.45 8.98
N SER A 49 -10.67 9.32 9.40
CA SER A 49 -10.38 10.62 8.77
C SER A 49 -9.80 10.48 7.35
N ASP A 50 -9.01 9.44 7.10
CA ASP A 50 -8.34 9.25 5.81
C ASP A 50 -9.30 8.72 4.74
N GLU A 51 -10.37 8.00 5.13
CA GLU A 51 -11.44 7.60 4.20
C GLU A 51 -12.23 8.84 3.72
N SER A 52 -12.40 9.86 4.57
CA SER A 52 -13.11 11.10 4.19
C SER A 52 -12.45 11.83 3.03
N LEU A 53 -11.14 11.66 2.80
CA LEU A 53 -10.42 12.30 1.69
C LEU A 53 -10.91 11.84 0.32
N TYR A 54 -11.47 10.63 0.23
CA TYR A 54 -11.99 10.09 -1.03
C TYR A 54 -13.38 10.59 -1.39
N GLU A 55 -14.15 11.08 -0.41
CA GLU A 55 -15.46 11.70 -0.65
C GLU A 55 -15.32 12.91 -1.57
N ASP A 56 -14.31 13.74 -1.31
CA ASP A 56 -14.00 14.93 -2.10
C ASP A 56 -13.58 14.62 -3.54
N TRP A 57 -13.20 13.37 -3.84
CA TRP A 57 -12.67 12.99 -5.15
C TRP A 57 -13.73 12.31 -6.04
N ASP A 58 -14.93 12.04 -5.51
CA ASP A 58 -16.06 11.42 -6.24
C ASP A 58 -15.69 10.10 -6.95
N VAL A 59 -14.92 9.26 -6.26
CA VAL A 59 -14.44 7.97 -6.78
C VAL A 59 -15.10 6.74 -6.15
N GLN A 60 -15.84 6.92 -5.05
CA GLN A 60 -16.37 5.80 -4.26
C GLN A 60 -17.32 4.90 -5.05
N SER A 61 -18.14 5.48 -5.92
CA SER A 61 -19.06 4.74 -6.78
C SER A 61 -18.34 3.79 -7.75
N LEU A 62 -17.07 4.06 -8.08
CA LEU A 62 -16.28 3.25 -9.01
C LEU A 62 -15.66 2.01 -8.37
N TRP A 63 -15.51 1.97 -7.04
CA TRP A 63 -14.98 0.81 -6.33
C TRP A 63 -15.89 -0.41 -6.43
N THR A 64 -17.20 -0.18 -6.43
CA THR A 64 -18.22 -1.24 -6.55
C THR A 64 -18.68 -1.42 -8.01
N SER A 65 -18.15 -0.63 -8.94
CA SER A 65 -18.58 -0.68 -10.34
C SER A 65 -18.11 -1.96 -11.04
N LYS A 66 -18.96 -2.48 -11.93
CA LYS A 66 -18.70 -3.65 -12.78
C LYS A 66 -18.96 -3.27 -14.25
N PRO A 67 -18.26 -3.88 -15.21
CA PRO A 67 -17.33 -5.02 -15.07
C PRO A 67 -15.95 -4.65 -14.52
N PHE A 68 -15.50 -3.41 -14.69
CA PHE A 68 -14.21 -2.95 -14.17
C PHE A 68 -14.43 -2.02 -12.98
N SER A 69 -13.65 -2.20 -11.92
CA SER A 69 -13.67 -1.40 -10.70
C SER A 69 -12.39 -0.58 -10.53
N LEU A 70 -12.51 0.57 -9.88
CA LEU A 70 -11.35 1.36 -9.47
C LEU A 70 -10.72 0.75 -8.21
N MET A 71 -9.41 0.52 -8.20
CA MET A 71 -8.71 -0.04 -7.04
C MET A 71 -8.39 1.05 -6.01
N LYS A 72 -8.64 0.81 -4.72
CA LYS A 72 -8.24 1.72 -3.63
C LYS A 72 -6.71 1.87 -3.58
N LEU A 73 -6.23 3.04 -3.16
CA LEU A 73 -4.80 3.23 -2.94
C LEU A 73 -4.33 2.38 -1.75
N PRO A 74 -3.14 1.73 -1.85
CA PRO A 74 -2.57 0.97 -0.75
C PRO A 74 -1.81 1.84 0.27
N PHE A 75 -1.88 3.17 0.15
CA PHE A 75 -1.19 4.13 1.01
C PHE A 75 -2.05 5.39 1.19
N ASN A 76 -1.76 6.18 2.24
CA ASN A 76 -2.37 7.49 2.40
C ASN A 76 -1.72 8.49 1.42
N PRO A 77 -2.49 9.27 0.64
CA PRO A 77 -1.96 10.28 -0.26
C PRO A 77 -0.93 11.25 0.35
N GLN A 78 -1.02 11.55 1.65
CA GLN A 78 -0.07 12.43 2.34
C GLN A 78 1.30 11.78 2.58
N ASP A 79 1.35 10.45 2.70
CA ASP A 79 2.57 9.71 3.06
C ASP A 79 3.62 9.69 1.93
N MET A 80 3.26 10.12 0.72
CA MET A 80 4.17 10.20 -0.43
C MET A 80 5.02 11.47 -0.45
N THR A 81 4.80 12.39 0.48
CA THR A 81 5.63 13.59 0.66
C THR A 81 7.03 13.19 1.13
N PRO A 82 8.13 13.74 0.57
CA PRO A 82 8.23 14.87 -0.37
C PRO A 82 8.26 14.50 -1.86
N PHE A 83 8.18 13.20 -2.19
CA PHE A 83 8.37 12.72 -3.57
C PHE A 83 7.21 13.07 -4.49
N LEU A 84 5.99 13.07 -3.96
CA LEU A 84 4.78 13.38 -4.71
C LEU A 84 3.81 14.17 -3.85
N SER A 85 3.24 15.22 -4.42
CA SER A 85 2.22 16.01 -3.73
C SER A 85 0.88 15.27 -3.69
N GLN A 86 0.09 15.54 -2.65
CA GLN A 86 -1.27 15.03 -2.53
C GLN A 86 -2.13 15.45 -3.75
N GLU A 87 -1.94 16.66 -4.28
CA GLU A 87 -2.67 17.16 -5.45
C GLU A 87 -2.36 16.35 -6.71
N ALA A 88 -1.10 15.97 -6.91
CA ALA A 88 -0.72 15.12 -8.04
C ALA A 88 -1.39 13.74 -7.94
N ILE A 89 -1.43 13.15 -6.75
CA ILE A 89 -2.14 11.88 -6.49
C ILE A 89 -3.63 12.04 -6.74
N LYS A 90 -4.25 13.10 -6.19
CA LYS A 90 -5.67 13.43 -6.40
C LYS A 90 -6.00 13.52 -7.88
N TYR A 91 -5.19 14.23 -8.65
CA TYR A 91 -5.42 14.41 -10.08
C TYR A 91 -5.22 13.10 -10.85
N HIS A 92 -4.14 12.38 -10.59
CA HIS A 92 -3.83 11.14 -11.29
C HIS A 92 -4.86 10.04 -11.01
N TYR A 93 -5.18 9.83 -9.73
CA TYR A 93 -6.12 8.80 -9.33
C TYR A 93 -7.59 9.22 -9.54
N GLY A 94 -7.98 10.38 -8.98
CA GLY A 94 -9.36 10.84 -8.96
C GLY A 94 -9.90 11.31 -10.31
N ARG A 95 -9.03 11.79 -11.22
CA ARG A 95 -9.44 12.26 -12.54
C ARG A 95 -9.09 11.23 -13.62
N HIS A 96 -7.80 10.95 -13.82
CA HIS A 96 -7.36 10.14 -14.96
C HIS A 96 -7.74 8.66 -14.82
N HIS A 97 -7.33 8.00 -13.74
CA HIS A 97 -7.63 6.59 -13.54
C HIS A 97 -9.14 6.34 -13.46
N ALA A 98 -9.87 7.20 -12.74
CA ALA A 98 -11.33 7.18 -12.70
C ALA A 98 -11.98 7.33 -14.10
N ALA A 99 -11.49 8.25 -14.94
CA ALA A 99 -12.01 8.44 -16.29
C ALA A 99 -11.80 7.21 -17.18
N TYR A 100 -10.65 6.54 -17.08
CA TYR A 100 -10.39 5.31 -17.83
C TYR A 100 -11.39 4.20 -17.48
N VAL A 101 -11.65 3.98 -16.19
CA VAL A 101 -12.62 2.98 -15.72
C VAL A 101 -14.03 3.31 -16.21
N ARG A 102 -14.47 4.58 -16.09
CA ARG A 102 -15.79 5.04 -16.57
C ARG A 102 -15.96 4.79 -18.07
N ASN A 103 -14.99 5.21 -18.88
CA ASN A 103 -15.02 5.08 -20.33
C ASN A 103 -15.00 3.62 -20.77
N LEU A 104 -14.17 2.80 -20.13
CA LEU A 104 -14.09 1.36 -20.42
C LEU A 104 -15.41 0.66 -20.10
N ASN A 105 -16.01 0.95 -18.94
CA ASN A 105 -17.33 0.44 -18.58
C ASN A 105 -18.43 0.91 -19.54
N SER A 106 -18.35 2.13 -20.07
CA SER A 106 -19.31 2.63 -21.09
C SER A 106 -19.23 1.83 -22.38
N LYS A 107 -18.03 1.63 -22.92
CA LYS A 107 -17.80 0.85 -24.15
C LYS A 107 -18.29 -0.59 -24.01
N GLU A 108 -18.07 -1.21 -22.85
CA GLU A 108 -18.53 -2.58 -22.61
C GLU A 108 -20.07 -2.67 -22.52
N ARG A 109 -20.72 -1.63 -21.99
CA ARG A 109 -22.20 -1.52 -22.03
C ARG A 109 -22.72 -1.38 -23.45
N GLU A 110 -22.07 -0.57 -24.28
CA GLU A 110 -22.41 -0.41 -25.71
C GLU A 110 -22.28 -1.72 -26.46
N ARG A 111 -21.17 -2.46 -26.25
CA ARG A 111 -20.95 -3.78 -26.85
C ARG A 111 -22.06 -4.77 -26.49
N LYS A 112 -22.48 -4.81 -25.21
CA LYS A 112 -23.58 -5.68 -24.74
C LYS A 112 -24.94 -5.29 -25.32
N LYS A 113 -25.21 -3.99 -25.52
CA LYS A 113 -26.44 -3.51 -26.16
C LYS A 113 -26.48 -3.90 -27.65
N GLY A 114 -25.38 -3.71 -28.38
CA GLY A 114 -25.28 -4.08 -29.79
C GLY A 114 -25.45 -5.59 -30.05
N GLY A 115 -24.94 -6.44 -29.16
CA GLY A 115 -25.10 -7.90 -29.26
C GLY A 115 -26.56 -8.37 -29.14
N LYS A 116 -27.36 -7.75 -28.25
CA LYS A 116 -28.78 -8.12 -28.08
C LYS A 116 -29.66 -7.77 -29.28
N VAL A 117 -29.34 -6.70 -30.00
CA VAL A 117 -30.09 -6.32 -31.22
C VAL A 117 -29.84 -7.30 -32.36
N ARG A 118 -28.62 -7.85 -32.45
CA ARG A 118 -28.20 -8.74 -33.54
C ARG A 118 -28.80 -10.16 -33.47
N GLN A 119 -29.29 -10.57 -32.30
CA GLN A 119 -29.77 -11.93 -32.03
C GLN A 119 -31.30 -12.08 -32.13
N LYS A 120 -31.99 -11.00 -32.52
CA LYS A 120 -33.46 -10.94 -32.70
C LYS A 120 -33.90 -10.90 -34.17
N ARG A 121 -33.01 -11.25 -35.10
CA ARG A 121 -33.28 -11.37 -36.54
C ARG A 121 -33.16 -12.81 -36.97
#